data_AF-A0A173SBZ3-F1
#
_entry.id   AF-A0A173SBZ3-F1
#
_cell.length_a   1.000
_cell.length_b   1.000
_cell.length_c   1.000
_cell.angle_alpha   90.00
_cell.angle_beta   90.00
_cell.angle_gamma   90.00
#
_symmetry.space_group_name_H-M   'P 1'
#
loop_
_entity.id
_entity.type
_entity.pdbx_description
1 polymer ?
#
loop_
_entity_poly.entity_id
_entity_poly.type
_entity_poly.pdbx_seq_one_letter_code
_entity_poly.pdbx_strand_id
1 'polypeptide(L)' 'MQILIWVMMIVGGAAGLLSTAYLVLAMPIILVWKIFRKVKYHIAICD' A
#
# COMPACT_ATOMS: atom_id res chain seq x y z
N MET A 1 -27.23 12.38 -19.35
CA MET A 1 -26.00 11.67 -19.76
C MET A 1 -24.72 12.45 -19.39
N GLN A 2 -24.64 13.07 -18.20
CA GLN A 2 -23.41 13.76 -17.73
C GLN A 2 -23.08 13.35 -16.29
N ILE A 3 -24.07 13.32 -15.39
CA ILE A 3 -23.91 12.89 -13.99
C ILE A 3 -23.14 11.56 -13.84
N LEU A 4 -23.39 10.58 -14.71
CA LEU A 4 -22.74 9.27 -14.65
C LEU A 4 -21.22 9.34 -14.87
N ILE A 5 -20.74 10.23 -15.74
CA ILE A 5 -19.32 10.37 -16.05
C ILE A 5 -18.58 11.07 -14.91
N TRP A 6 -19.22 12.06 -14.28
CA TRP A 6 -18.69 12.74 -13.10
C TRP A 6 -18.52 11.79 -11.91
N VAL A 7 -19.51 10.93 -11.66
CA VAL A 7 -19.44 9.92 -10.59
C VAL A 7 -18.32 8.93 -10.87
N MET A 8 -18.18 8.44 -12.11
CA MET A 8 -17.10 7.52 -12.49
C MET A 8 -15.71 8.14 -12.34
N MET A 9 -15.54 9.43 -12.63
CA MET A 9 -14.26 10.12 -12.42
C MET A 9 -13.90 10.24 -10.94
N ILE A 10 -14.86 10.56 -10.07
CA ILE A 10 -14.61 10.69 -8.63
C ILE A 10 -14.30 9.31 -8.03
N VAL A 11 -15.06 8.28 -8.41
CA VAL A 11 -14.83 6.90 -7.93
C VAL A 11 -13.50 6.34 -8.45
N GLY A 12 -13.20 6.53 -9.73
CA GLY A 12 -11.93 6.13 -10.34
C GLY A 12 -10.74 6.87 -9.73
N GLY A 13 -10.87 8.18 -9.51
CA GLY A 13 -9.87 9.00 -8.84
C GLY A 13 -9.64 8.60 -7.38
N ALA A 14 -10.71 8.36 -6.62
CA ALA A 14 -10.64 7.90 -5.24
C ALA A 14 -10.03 6.49 -5.13
N ALA A 15 -10.43 5.55 -5.99
CA ALA A 15 -9.87 4.20 -6.04
C ALA A 15 -8.36 4.22 -6.39
N GLY A 16 -7.97 5.09 -7.33
CA GLY A 16 -6.56 5.32 -7.66
C GLY A 16 -5.76 5.85 -6.48
N LEU A 17 -6.27 6.89 -5.80
CA LEU A 17 -5.59 7.49 -4.65
C LEU A 17 -5.46 6.51 -3.48
N LEU A 18 -6.51 5.74 -3.20
CA LEU A 18 -6.52 4.71 -2.15
C LEU A 18 -5.52 3.58 -2.47
N SER A 19 -5.45 3.15 -3.74
CA SER A 19 -4.50 2.11 -4.17
C SER A 19 -3.05 2.58 -4.05
N THR A 20 -2.76 3.83 -4.46
CA THR A 20 -1.43 4.40 -4.31
C THR A 20 -1.06 4.58 -2.83
N ALA A 21 -1.97 5.11 -2.01
CA ALA A 21 -1.73 5.27 -0.57
C ALA A 21 -1.49 3.91 0.11
N TYR A 22 -2.25 2.88 -0.25
CA TYR A 22 -2.07 1.53 0.27
C TYR A 22 -0.70 0.95 -0.09
N LEU A 23 -0.26 1.08 -1.35
CA LEU A 23 1.07 0.61 -1.78
C LEU A 23 2.20 1.37 -1.08
N VAL A 24 2.06 2.69 -0.94
CA VAL A 24 3.05 3.55 -0.27
C VAL A 24 3.17 3.22 1.22
N LEU A 25 2.09 2.81 1.88
CA LEU A 25 2.13 2.35 3.28
C LEU A 25 2.56 0.88 3.41
N ALA A 26 2.21 0.02 2.45
CA ALA A 26 2.58 -1.39 2.48
C ALA A 26 4.10 -1.58 2.42
N MET A 27 4.80 -0.81 1.57
CA MET A 27 6.26 -0.89 1.47
C MET A 27 7.01 -0.66 2.80
N PRO A 28 6.80 0.44 3.55
CA PRO A 28 7.47 0.66 4.83
C PRO A 28 6.99 -0.32 5.90
N ILE A 29 5.73 -0.75 5.89
CA ILE A 29 5.22 -1.76 6.85
C ILE A 29 5.98 -3.08 6.70
N ILE A 30 6.16 -3.58 5.47
CA ILE A 30 6.91 -4.81 5.21
C ILE A 30 8.39 -4.62 5.59
N LEU A 31 8.95 -3.44 5.34
CA LEU A 31 10.35 -3.10 5.65
C LEU A 31 10.60 -3.06 7.17
N VAL A 32 9.70 -2.42 7.93
CA VAL A 32 9.72 -2.40 9.41
C VAL A 32 9.52 -3.81 9.96
N TRP A 33 8.61 -4.59 9.40
CA TRP A 33 8.41 -5.98 9.83
C TRP A 33 9.64 -6.85 9.55
N LYS A 34 10.36 -6.60 8.44
CA LYS A 34 11.63 -7.24 8.12
C LYS A 34 12.71 -6.87 9.15
N ILE A 35 12.84 -5.58 9.50
CA ILE A 35 13.77 -5.10 10.53
C ILE A 35 13.41 -5.65 11.92
N PHE A 36 12.14 -5.69 12.27
CA PHE A 36 11.69 -6.24 13.55
C PHE A 36 12.01 -7.73 13.66
N ARG A 37 11.76 -8.51 12.60
CA ARG A 37 12.16 -9.93 12.56
C ARG A 37 13.68 -10.09 12.64
N LYS A 38 14.46 -9.20 12.01
CA LYS A 38 15.94 -9.18 12.14
C LYS A 38 16.40 -8.98 13.58
N VAL A 39 15.83 -7.99 14.28
CA VAL A 39 16.22 -7.63 15.65
C VAL A 39 15.78 -8.69 16.65
N LYS A 40 14.57 -9.25 16.50
CA LYS A 40 14.01 -10.20 17.48
C LYS A 40 14.53 -11.63 17.32
N TYR A 41 14.80 -12.08 16.09
CA TYR A 41 15.15 -13.49 15.84
C TYR A 41 16.63 -13.71 15.53
N HIS A 42 17.45 -12.67 15.30
CA HIS A 42 18.91 -12.77 15.08
C HIS A 42 19.36 -13.82 14.02
N ILE A 43 18.44 -14.29 13.17
CA ILE A 43 18.71 -15.33 12.16
C ILE A 43 18.87 -14.68 10.78
N ALA A 44 19.85 -15.23 10.06
CA ALA A 44 20.40 -14.75 8.80
C ALA A 44 19.35 -14.66 7.67
N ILE A 45 19.69 -13.89 6.65
CA ILE A 45 18.81 -13.35 5.60
C ILE A 45 18.43 -14.38 4.51
N CYS A 46 18.74 -15.66 4.68
CA CYS A 46 18.60 -16.67 3.61
C CYS A 46 17.74 -17.84 4.07
N ASP A 47 16.46 -17.80 3.71
CA ASP A 47 15.81 -18.88 2.96
C ASP A 47 14.95 -18.21 1.87
#